data_AF-A0A959SG62-F1
#
_entry.id   AF-A0A959SG62-F1
#
_cell.length_a   1.000
_cell.length_b   1.000
_cell.length_c   1.000
_cell.angle_alpha   90.00
_cell.angle_beta   90.00
_cell.angle_gamma   90.00
#
_symmetry.space_group_name_H-M   'P 1'
#
loop_
_entity.id
_entity.type
_entity.pdbx_description
1 polymer ?
#
loop_
_entity_poly.entity_id
_entity_poly.type
_entity_poly.pdbx_seq_one_letter_code
_entity_poly.pdbx_strand_id
1 'polypeptide(L)'
;MRLAVSILLSAGLALAAQGQAAQGLRPLGTSVPKGDFTPKVTRYELFISDTTVNYTGKERKAFAVNGSIPMPTLEFTEGDTALIIVHNVMEREETSLHWHGLILPNEYDGVPYLTTAPIRAGETQVYKFPLVQHGTYWYHSHTGTQEQNGMYGALIIHERSVAPMPEHVVVLSEWTD
;
A
#
# COMPACT_ATOMS: atom_id res chain seq x y z
N MET A 1 54.99 9.67 66.77
CA MET A 1 56.13 9.37 65.89
C MET A 1 55.76 8.21 64.96
N ARG A 2 55.73 8.50 63.65
CA ARG A 2 55.77 7.63 62.45
C ARG A 2 54.78 8.14 61.40
N LEU A 3 55.32 8.83 60.40
CA LEU A 3 54.69 9.05 59.09
C LEU A 3 54.52 7.71 58.37
N ALA A 4 53.45 7.59 57.57
CA ALA A 4 53.38 6.72 56.41
C ALA A 4 52.56 7.41 55.31
N VAL A 5 53.01 7.25 54.07
CA VAL A 5 52.68 7.98 52.85
C VAL A 5 51.98 7.05 51.86
N SER A 6 50.95 7.57 51.15
CA SER A 6 50.36 7.15 49.84
C SER A 6 49.77 5.72 49.73
N ILE A 7 48.80 5.38 48.88
CA ILE A 7 48.46 5.77 47.50
C ILE A 7 46.92 5.67 47.32
N LEU A 8 46.31 6.64 46.62
CA LEU A 8 44.93 6.53 46.11
C LEU A 8 44.86 5.57 44.91
N LEU A 9 43.97 4.59 44.95
CA LEU A 9 43.36 4.00 43.75
C LEU A 9 41.87 4.35 43.73
N SER A 10 41.48 5.19 42.78
CA SER A 10 40.08 5.44 42.43
C SER A 10 39.54 4.27 41.61
N ALA A 11 38.71 3.42 42.22
CA ALA A 11 37.91 2.45 41.49
C ALA A 11 36.67 3.16 40.92
N GLY A 12 36.65 3.33 39.60
CA GLY A 12 35.52 3.91 38.87
C GLY A 12 34.31 3.00 38.94
N LEU A 13 33.21 3.52 39.49
CA LEU A 13 31.90 2.88 39.45
C LEU A 13 31.30 3.15 38.05
N ALA A 14 31.32 2.14 37.18
CA ALA A 14 30.63 2.22 35.90
C ALA A 14 29.13 2.07 36.14
N LEU A 15 28.40 3.19 36.09
CA LEU A 15 26.95 3.20 36.03
C LEU A 15 26.55 2.68 34.63
N ALA A 16 26.00 1.47 34.55
CA ALA A 16 25.42 0.97 33.32
C ALA A 16 24.19 1.82 32.96
N ALA A 17 24.38 2.77 32.04
CA ALA A 17 23.28 3.43 31.39
C ALA A 17 22.52 2.36 30.59
N GLN A 18 21.30 2.03 31.02
CA GLN A 18 20.36 1.27 30.20
C GLN A 18 20.14 2.09 28.93
N GLY A 19 20.74 1.64 27.83
CA GLY A 19 20.50 2.22 26.52
C GLY A 19 19.02 2.07 26.19
N GLN A 20 18.27 3.17 26.23
CA GLN A 20 17.04 3.26 25.46
C GLN A 20 17.48 3.09 24.01
N ALA A 21 17.21 1.92 23.43
CA ALA A 21 17.37 1.71 22.00
C ALA A 21 16.64 2.86 21.31
N ALA A 22 17.38 3.66 20.55
CA ALA A 22 16.78 4.64 19.66
C ALA A 22 15.76 3.88 18.82
N GLN A 23 14.47 4.15 19.04
CA GLN A 23 13.45 3.71 18.11
C GLN A 23 13.77 4.45 16.81
N GLY A 24 14.50 3.79 15.92
CA GLY A 24 14.82 4.33 14.61
C GLY A 24 13.52 4.78 13.96
N LEU A 25 13.57 5.89 13.20
CA LEU A 25 12.39 6.40 12.50
C LEU A 25 11.77 5.27 11.68
N ARG A 26 10.63 4.77 12.16
CA ARG A 26 9.76 3.89 11.39
C ARG A 26 8.93 4.77 10.46
N PRO A 27 8.72 4.38 9.20
CA PRO A 27 7.74 5.05 8.36
C PRO A 27 6.39 5.12 9.07
N LEU A 28 5.70 6.27 8.99
CA LEU A 28 4.36 6.41 9.55
C LEU A 28 3.46 5.28 9.03
N GLY A 29 2.64 4.70 9.92
CA GLY A 29 1.73 3.60 9.59
C GLY A 29 2.37 2.21 9.56
N THR A 30 3.70 2.07 9.73
CA THR A 30 4.32 0.75 9.89
C THR A 30 4.29 0.30 11.34
N SER A 31 3.45 -0.68 11.64
CA SER A 31 3.39 -1.33 12.95
C SER A 31 3.74 -2.81 12.83
N VAL A 32 4.33 -3.37 13.89
CA VAL A 32 4.34 -4.83 14.02
C VAL A 32 3.07 -5.14 14.79
N PRO A 33 2.07 -5.82 14.20
CA PRO A 33 0.83 -6.11 14.89
C PRO A 33 1.13 -6.79 16.22
N LYS A 34 0.60 -6.25 17.32
CA LYS A 34 0.82 -6.81 18.65
C LYS A 34 -0.13 -7.97 18.91
N GLY A 35 0.37 -9.02 19.56
CA GLY A 35 -0.42 -10.20 19.94
C GLY A 35 -0.39 -11.33 18.91
N ASP A 36 -0.89 -12.49 19.31
CA ASP A 36 -0.97 -13.65 18.44
C ASP A 36 -2.16 -13.51 17.49
N PHE A 37 -1.90 -13.64 16.18
CA PHE A 37 -2.93 -13.69 15.16
C PHE A 37 -2.54 -14.68 14.07
N THR A 38 -3.55 -15.20 13.35
CA THR A 38 -3.33 -15.99 12.15
C THR A 38 -3.49 -15.08 10.93
N PRO A 39 -2.43 -14.84 10.14
CA PRO A 39 -2.54 -14.08 8.90
C PRO A 39 -3.54 -14.73 7.95
N LYS A 40 -4.38 -13.91 7.32
CA LYS A 40 -5.31 -14.33 6.27
C LYS A 40 -4.80 -13.89 4.91
N VAL A 41 -5.32 -14.53 3.86
CA VAL A 41 -5.18 -14.05 2.48
C VAL A 41 -6.50 -13.43 2.07
N THR A 42 -6.48 -12.13 1.78
CA THR A 42 -7.65 -11.42 1.25
C THR A 42 -7.52 -11.32 -0.26
N ARG A 43 -8.50 -11.87 -0.99
CA ARG A 43 -8.48 -12.00 -2.45
C ARG A 43 -9.42 -10.99 -3.11
N TYR A 44 -8.93 -10.31 -4.15
CA TYR A 44 -9.74 -9.53 -5.08
C TYR A 44 -9.48 -9.95 -6.53
N GLU A 45 -10.52 -9.90 -7.36
CA GLU A 45 -10.41 -9.98 -8.82
C GLU A 45 -10.89 -8.66 -9.43
N LEU A 46 -10.04 -8.08 -10.27
CA LEU A 46 -10.24 -6.79 -10.90
C LEU A 46 -10.26 -7.00 -12.41
N PHE A 47 -11.40 -6.72 -13.03
CA PHE A 47 -11.60 -6.79 -14.48
C PHE A 47 -11.56 -5.38 -15.04
N ILE A 48 -10.47 -5.06 -15.74
CA ILE A 48 -10.26 -3.75 -16.37
C ILE A 48 -10.86 -3.79 -17.77
N SER A 49 -11.84 -2.93 -18.04
CA SER A 49 -12.57 -2.90 -19.31
C SER A 49 -12.71 -1.48 -19.87
N ASP A 50 -12.76 -1.37 -21.19
CA ASP A 50 -13.20 -0.17 -21.88
C ASP A 50 -14.64 0.21 -21.44
N THR A 51 -14.90 1.50 -21.28
CA THR A 51 -16.26 2.00 -21.02
C THR A 51 -16.47 3.38 -21.66
N THR A 52 -17.70 3.87 -21.61
CA THR A 52 -18.07 5.23 -21.97
C THR A 52 -18.85 5.85 -20.82
N VAL A 53 -18.45 7.06 -20.42
CA VAL A 53 -19.09 7.82 -19.33
C VAL A 53 -19.55 9.18 -19.80
N ASN A 54 -20.43 9.80 -19.02
CA ASN A 54 -20.95 11.13 -19.28
C ASN A 54 -21.22 11.86 -17.95
N TYR A 55 -20.19 12.48 -17.37
CA TYR A 55 -20.29 13.23 -16.11
C TYR A 55 -20.59 14.72 -16.30
N THR A 56 -20.31 15.26 -17.49
CA THR A 56 -20.36 16.70 -17.82
C THR A 56 -21.41 17.04 -18.88
N GLY A 57 -22.17 16.07 -19.36
CA GLY A 57 -23.10 16.20 -20.48
C GLY A 57 -22.54 15.73 -21.84
N LYS A 58 -21.26 15.33 -21.92
CA LYS A 58 -20.64 14.77 -23.14
C LYS A 58 -20.15 13.34 -22.90
N GLU A 59 -20.37 12.48 -23.90
CA GLU A 59 -19.82 11.13 -23.89
C GLU A 59 -18.29 11.16 -24.06
N ARG A 60 -17.62 10.35 -23.24
CA ARG A 60 -16.17 10.19 -23.20
C ARG A 60 -15.78 8.74 -22.97
N LYS A 61 -14.74 8.31 -23.68
CA LYS A 61 -14.10 7.02 -23.44
C LYS A 61 -13.39 7.06 -22.09
N ALA A 62 -13.52 5.98 -21.35
CA ALA A 62 -12.90 5.81 -20.05
C ALA A 62 -12.57 4.33 -19.84
N PHE A 63 -11.93 4.03 -18.72
CA PHE A 63 -11.69 2.66 -18.27
C PHE A 63 -12.36 2.46 -16.92
N ALA A 64 -13.02 1.33 -16.77
CA ALA A 64 -13.64 0.95 -15.52
C ALA A 64 -13.04 -0.34 -14.99
N VAL A 65 -13.08 -0.51 -13.67
CA VAL A 65 -12.75 -1.77 -13.03
C VAL A 65 -13.99 -2.32 -12.37
N ASN A 66 -14.34 -3.55 -12.73
CA ASN A 66 -15.58 -4.20 -12.29
C ASN A 66 -16.83 -3.32 -12.57
N GLY A 67 -16.80 -2.55 -13.66
CA GLY A 67 -17.89 -1.68 -14.09
C GLY A 67 -18.02 -0.35 -13.35
N SER A 68 -17.08 0.03 -12.48
CA SER A 68 -17.14 1.30 -11.74
C SER A 68 -15.95 2.23 -12.01
N ILE A 69 -16.23 3.54 -11.91
CA ILE A 69 -15.27 4.64 -11.76
C ILE A 69 -15.81 5.50 -10.60
N PRO A 70 -15.05 5.73 -9.51
CA PRO A 70 -13.75 5.15 -9.21
C PRO A 70 -13.76 3.61 -9.18
N MET A 71 -12.58 3.00 -9.27
CA MET A 71 -12.42 1.56 -9.10
C MET A 71 -12.88 1.11 -7.69
N PRO A 72 -13.25 -0.17 -7.47
CA PRO A 72 -13.71 -0.65 -6.18
C PRO A 72 -12.75 -0.32 -5.04
N THR A 73 -13.28 0.02 -3.86
CA THR A 73 -12.42 0.17 -2.68
C THR A 73 -11.88 -1.21 -2.29
N LEU A 74 -10.56 -1.31 -2.13
CA LEU A 74 -9.92 -2.52 -1.63
C LEU A 74 -9.66 -2.38 -0.15
N GLU A 75 -10.26 -3.25 0.65
CA GLU A 75 -10.08 -3.26 2.09
C GLU A 75 -9.28 -4.48 2.53
N PHE A 76 -8.32 -4.22 3.43
CA PHE A 76 -7.44 -5.21 4.00
C PHE A 76 -7.22 -4.98 5.50
N THR A 77 -6.49 -5.88 6.14
CA THR A 77 -6.06 -5.74 7.54
C THR A 77 -4.55 -5.91 7.64
N GLU A 78 -3.90 -5.06 8.43
CA GLU A 78 -2.45 -5.12 8.68
C GLU A 78 -2.04 -6.52 9.17
N GLY A 79 -0.93 -7.04 8.65
CA GLY A 79 -0.41 -8.37 8.91
C GLY A 79 -1.02 -9.49 8.04
N ASP A 80 -2.07 -9.21 7.26
CA ASP A 80 -2.58 -10.17 6.26
C ASP A 80 -1.76 -10.11 4.96
N THR A 81 -2.09 -10.99 4.01
CA THR A 81 -1.54 -10.99 2.65
C THR A 81 -2.61 -10.56 1.66
N ALA A 82 -2.29 -9.56 0.83
CA ALA A 82 -3.10 -9.22 -0.32
C ALA A 82 -2.86 -10.23 -1.45
N LEU A 83 -3.93 -10.72 -2.08
CA LEU A 83 -3.89 -11.47 -3.33
C LEU A 83 -4.82 -10.77 -4.33
N ILE A 84 -4.26 -10.01 -5.24
CA ILE A 84 -5.04 -9.22 -6.21
C ILE A 84 -4.75 -9.77 -7.60
N ILE A 85 -5.81 -10.17 -8.31
CA ILE A 85 -5.70 -10.70 -9.67
C ILE A 85 -6.34 -9.69 -10.61
N VAL A 86 -5.52 -9.19 -11.52
CA VAL A 86 -5.89 -8.13 -12.45
C VAL A 86 -6.02 -8.75 -13.83
N HIS A 87 -7.24 -8.74 -14.35
CA HIS A 87 -7.58 -9.19 -15.69
C HIS A 87 -7.71 -7.97 -16.59
N ASN A 88 -6.83 -7.84 -17.57
CA ASN A 88 -6.99 -6.83 -18.61
C ASN A 88 -7.92 -7.39 -19.69
N VAL A 89 -9.19 -7.01 -19.64
CA VAL A 89 -10.20 -7.41 -20.64
C VAL A 89 -10.50 -6.29 -21.65
N MET A 90 -9.66 -5.25 -21.70
CA MET A 90 -9.73 -4.21 -22.72
C MET A 90 -9.35 -4.78 -24.09
N GLU A 91 -9.83 -4.14 -25.15
CA GLU A 91 -9.66 -4.67 -26.51
C GLU A 91 -8.22 -4.57 -27.03
N ARG A 92 -7.51 -3.50 -26.66
CA ARG A 92 -6.24 -3.11 -27.32
C ARG A 92 -5.18 -2.57 -26.37
N GLU A 93 -5.60 -1.89 -25.32
CA GLU A 93 -4.69 -1.18 -24.42
C GLU A 93 -4.00 -2.18 -23.48
N GLU A 94 -2.70 -1.98 -23.26
CA GLU A 94 -2.03 -2.57 -22.11
C GLU A 94 -2.31 -1.75 -20.85
N THR A 95 -2.05 -2.31 -19.68
CA THR A 95 -2.27 -1.59 -18.42
C THR A 95 -1.26 -2.02 -17.36
N SER A 96 -1.25 -1.32 -16.25
CA SER A 96 -0.57 -1.70 -15.02
C SER A 96 -1.38 -1.15 -13.86
N LEU A 97 -1.21 -1.69 -12.64
CA LEU A 97 -1.74 -1.07 -11.43
C LEU A 97 -0.61 -0.89 -10.42
N HIS A 98 -0.43 0.35 -9.96
CA HIS A 98 0.49 0.73 -8.89
C HIS A 98 -0.27 0.92 -7.58
N TRP A 99 0.36 0.49 -6.48
CA TRP A 99 -0.21 0.52 -5.13
C TRP A 99 0.38 1.69 -4.34
N HIS A 100 -0.20 2.87 -4.52
CA HIS A 100 0.39 4.12 -4.10
C HIS A 100 0.61 4.19 -2.58
N GLY A 101 1.89 4.27 -2.18
CA GLY A 101 2.31 4.38 -0.79
C GLY A 101 2.47 3.05 -0.05
N LEU A 102 2.26 1.90 -0.71
CA LEU A 102 2.47 0.59 -0.09
C LEU A 102 3.95 0.20 -0.08
N ILE A 103 4.40 -0.39 1.03
CA ILE A 103 5.70 -1.03 1.19
C ILE A 103 5.55 -2.50 0.81
N LEU A 104 6.09 -2.86 -0.34
CA LEU A 104 5.98 -4.20 -0.93
C LEU A 104 7.26 -4.57 -1.68
N PRO A 105 7.47 -5.86 -2.03
CA PRO A 105 8.55 -6.27 -2.91
C PRO A 105 8.45 -5.58 -4.27
N ASN A 106 9.58 -5.06 -4.78
CA ASN A 106 9.64 -4.24 -5.99
C ASN A 106 8.94 -4.87 -7.21
N GLU A 107 8.98 -6.19 -7.37
CA GLU A 107 8.31 -6.90 -8.48
C GLU A 107 6.78 -6.72 -8.54
N TYR A 108 6.14 -6.33 -7.43
CA TYR A 108 4.70 -6.07 -7.33
C TYR A 108 4.33 -4.58 -7.39
N ASP A 109 5.29 -3.69 -7.61
CA ASP A 109 5.09 -2.24 -7.54
C ASP A 109 4.25 -1.67 -8.69
N GLY A 110 4.20 -2.35 -9.84
CA GLY A 110 3.25 -2.03 -10.89
C GLY A 110 3.62 -0.84 -11.78
N VAL A 111 4.89 -0.43 -11.77
CA VAL A 111 5.43 0.57 -12.70
C VAL A 111 5.91 -0.18 -13.96
N PRO A 112 5.19 -0.02 -15.09
CA PRO A 112 5.44 -0.81 -16.29
C PRO A 112 6.82 -0.47 -16.85
N TYR A 113 7.52 -1.49 -17.38
CA TYR A 113 8.87 -1.37 -17.97
C TYR A 113 10.00 -0.99 -16.99
N LEU A 114 9.70 -0.93 -15.69
CA LEU A 114 10.71 -0.68 -14.64
C LEU A 114 10.67 -1.76 -13.56
N THR A 115 9.53 -1.91 -12.88
CA THR A 115 9.40 -2.79 -11.72
C THR A 115 8.53 -4.01 -12.00
N THR A 116 7.51 -3.85 -12.84
CA THR A 116 6.59 -4.92 -13.25
C THR A 116 6.38 -4.89 -14.77
N ALA A 117 6.15 -6.03 -15.40
CA ALA A 117 5.79 -6.08 -16.82
C ALA A 117 4.39 -5.47 -17.03
N PRO A 118 4.14 -4.78 -18.17
CA PRO A 118 2.79 -4.36 -18.51
C PRO A 118 1.87 -5.57 -18.71
N ILE A 119 0.60 -5.41 -18.35
CA ILE A 119 -0.46 -6.40 -18.55
C ILE A 119 -1.09 -6.13 -19.92
N ARG A 120 -0.77 -6.95 -20.94
CA ARG A 120 -1.34 -6.72 -22.28
C ARG A 120 -2.83 -7.03 -22.32
N ALA A 121 -3.51 -6.57 -23.35
CA ALA A 121 -4.90 -6.93 -23.61
C ALA A 121 -5.09 -8.46 -23.60
N GLY A 122 -6.05 -8.95 -22.82
CA GLY A 122 -6.33 -10.37 -22.61
C GLY A 122 -5.43 -11.07 -21.58
N GLU A 123 -4.39 -10.41 -21.07
CA GLU A 123 -3.49 -10.99 -20.06
C GLU A 123 -4.01 -10.80 -18.63
N THR A 124 -3.43 -11.56 -17.72
CA THR A 124 -3.73 -11.50 -16.28
C THR A 124 -2.44 -11.39 -15.49
N GLN A 125 -2.42 -10.48 -14.52
CA GLN A 125 -1.32 -10.33 -13.57
C GLN A 125 -1.79 -10.65 -12.16
N VAL A 126 -0.97 -11.38 -11.43
CA VAL A 126 -1.20 -11.71 -10.02
C VAL A 126 -0.25 -10.89 -9.16
N TYR A 127 -0.81 -10.19 -8.18
CA TYR A 127 -0.07 -9.48 -7.15
C TYR A 127 -0.28 -10.19 -5.81
N LYS A 128 0.81 -10.55 -5.14
CA LYS A 128 0.75 -11.24 -3.84
C LYS A 128 1.83 -10.75 -2.90
N PHE A 129 1.44 -9.94 -1.92
CA PHE A 129 2.39 -9.35 -0.97
C PHE A 129 1.81 -9.22 0.44
N PRO A 130 2.66 -9.31 1.49
CA PRO A 130 2.23 -9.07 2.86
C PRO A 130 1.95 -7.58 3.09
N LEU A 131 0.98 -7.29 3.97
CA LEU A 131 0.62 -5.94 4.37
C LEU A 131 1.29 -5.61 5.70
N VAL A 132 2.31 -4.76 5.66
CA VAL A 132 3.18 -4.44 6.81
C VAL A 132 2.92 -3.04 7.39
N GLN A 133 1.85 -2.39 6.92
CA GLN A 133 1.43 -1.05 7.31
C GLN A 133 -0.10 -0.96 7.35
N HIS A 134 -0.63 0.08 8.00
CA HIS A 134 -2.04 0.42 8.03
C HIS A 134 -2.26 1.89 7.64
N GLY A 135 -3.47 2.21 7.18
CA GLY A 135 -3.88 3.56 6.80
C GLY A 135 -4.72 3.64 5.53
N THR A 136 -4.90 4.86 5.04
CA THR A 136 -5.62 5.18 3.81
C THR A 136 -4.63 5.39 2.67
N TYR A 137 -4.78 4.59 1.63
CA TYR A 137 -3.98 4.62 0.41
C TYR A 137 -4.91 4.62 -0.81
N TRP A 138 -4.31 4.51 -1.98
CA TRP A 138 -5.02 4.41 -3.24
C TRP A 138 -4.20 3.56 -4.21
N TYR A 139 -4.84 3.15 -5.28
CA TYR A 139 -4.20 2.41 -6.35
C TYR A 139 -4.69 2.96 -7.68
N HIS A 140 -3.80 3.00 -8.66
CA HIS A 140 -4.09 3.62 -9.94
C HIS A 140 -3.26 3.01 -11.06
N SER A 141 -3.68 3.23 -12.31
CA SER A 141 -2.84 2.84 -13.44
C SER A 141 -1.57 3.69 -13.51
N HIS A 142 -0.45 3.04 -13.85
CA HIS A 142 0.82 3.71 -14.14
C HIS A 142 1.17 3.63 -15.64
N THR A 143 0.20 3.24 -16.48
CA THR A 143 0.33 3.20 -17.94
C THR A 143 -0.30 4.44 -18.57
N GLY A 144 0.51 5.21 -19.29
CA GLY A 144 0.05 6.38 -20.04
C GLY A 144 -0.74 7.37 -19.18
N THR A 145 -1.93 7.76 -19.67
CA THR A 145 -2.87 8.66 -18.97
C THR A 145 -4.12 7.92 -18.49
N GLN A 146 -4.02 6.61 -18.28
CA GLN A 146 -5.18 5.79 -17.90
C GLN A 146 -5.79 6.20 -16.54
N GLU A 147 -4.96 6.66 -15.60
CA GLU A 147 -5.41 7.17 -14.30
C GLU A 147 -6.45 8.30 -14.48
N GLN A 148 -6.12 9.33 -15.26
CA GLN A 148 -7.04 10.44 -15.60
C GLN A 148 -8.34 9.98 -16.28
N ASN A 149 -8.33 8.81 -16.92
CA ASN A 149 -9.46 8.23 -17.64
C ASN A 149 -10.27 7.22 -16.79
N GLY A 150 -10.12 7.23 -15.46
CA GLY A 150 -10.95 6.44 -14.53
C GLY A 150 -10.23 5.31 -13.80
N MET A 151 -8.94 5.08 -14.08
CA MET A 151 -8.16 4.02 -13.44
C MET A 151 -7.54 4.48 -12.11
N TYR A 152 -8.39 4.84 -11.14
CA TYR A 152 -8.00 5.13 -9.75
C TYR A 152 -9.04 4.57 -8.77
N GLY A 153 -8.60 4.14 -7.59
CA GLY A 153 -9.46 3.63 -6.53
C GLY A 153 -8.81 3.70 -5.15
N ALA A 154 -9.61 3.62 -4.10
CA ALA A 154 -9.12 3.66 -2.73
C ALA A 154 -8.62 2.29 -2.26
N LEU A 155 -7.59 2.29 -1.41
CA LEU A 155 -7.05 1.10 -0.76
C LEU A 155 -6.92 1.38 0.73
N ILE A 156 -7.69 0.67 1.55
CA ILE A 156 -7.71 0.84 3.00
C ILE A 156 -7.07 -0.37 3.65
N ILE A 157 -6.13 -0.14 4.56
CA ILE A 157 -5.54 -1.19 5.38
C ILE A 157 -5.86 -0.88 6.84
N HIS A 158 -6.77 -1.67 7.42
CA HIS A 158 -7.22 -1.53 8.80
C HIS A 158 -6.13 -1.94 9.79
N GLU A 159 -5.98 -1.17 10.86
CA GLU A 159 -5.12 -1.55 11.98
C GLU A 159 -5.77 -2.73 12.74
N ARG A 160 -5.02 -3.82 12.92
CA ARG A 160 -5.57 -5.07 13.48
C ARG A 160 -6.06 -4.93 14.92
N SER A 161 -5.41 -4.08 15.71
CA SER A 161 -5.64 -3.98 17.16
C SER A 161 -6.64 -2.89 17.56
N VAL A 162 -7.30 -2.27 16.56
CA VAL A 162 -8.25 -1.17 16.77
C VAL A 162 -9.66 -1.62 16.40
N ALA A 163 -10.62 -1.30 17.26
CA ALA A 163 -12.02 -1.60 16.98
C ALA A 163 -12.52 -0.73 15.81
N PRO A 164 -13.28 -1.30 14.85
CA PRO A 164 -13.86 -0.53 13.76
C PRO A 164 -14.76 0.60 14.29
N MET A 165 -14.69 1.76 13.63
CA MET A 165 -15.59 2.88 13.85
C MET A 165 -16.38 3.14 12.57
N PRO A 166 -17.56 3.81 12.62
CA PRO A 166 -18.24 4.26 11.42
C PRO A 166 -17.32 5.16 10.58
N GLU A 167 -17.17 4.82 9.30
CA GLU A 167 -16.27 5.50 8.38
C GLU A 167 -16.87 5.63 6.98
N HIS A 168 -16.34 6.58 6.21
CA HIS A 168 -16.70 6.80 4.82
C HIS A 168 -15.44 7.09 3.99
N VAL A 169 -15.31 6.39 2.87
CA VAL A 169 -14.23 6.61 1.91
C VAL A 169 -14.68 7.63 0.88
N VAL A 170 -13.88 8.69 0.71
CA VAL A 170 -14.10 9.73 -0.31
C VAL A 170 -12.85 9.78 -1.21
N VAL A 171 -13.07 9.65 -2.51
CA VAL A 171 -12.04 9.86 -3.53
C VAL A 171 -12.39 11.15 -4.27
N LEU A 172 -11.42 12.05 -4.38
CA LEU A 172 -11.55 13.30 -5.12
C LEU A 172 -10.67 13.21 -6.36
N SER A 173 -11.26 13.42 -7.54
CA SER A 173 -10.55 13.50 -8.80
C SER A 173 -11.09 14.66 -9.64
N GLU A 174 -10.28 15.13 -10.57
CA GLU A 174 -10.76 15.99 -11.65
C GLU A 174 -11.31 15.15 -12.81
N TRP A 175 -12.04 15.81 -13.72
CA TRP A 175 -12.55 15.20 -14.94
C TRP A 175 -12.48 16.22 -16.09
N THR A 176 -11.94 15.79 -17.23
CA THR A 176 -11.85 16.62 -18.44
C THR A 176 -12.48 15.91 -19.63
N ASP A 177 -13.19 16.70 -20.46
CA ASP A 177 -13.74 16.26 -21.74
C ASP A 177 -12.66 16.20 -22.84
#